data_AF-V4J5V2-F1
#
_entry.id   AF-V4J5V2-F1
#
_cell.length_a   1.000
_cell.length_b   1.000
_cell.length_c   1.000
_cell.angle_alpha   90.00
_cell.angle_beta   90.00
_cell.angle_gamma   90.00
#
_symmetry.space_group_name_H-M   'P 1'
#
loop_
_entity.id
_entity.type
_entity.pdbx_description
1 polymer ?
#
loop_
_entity_poly.entity_id
_entity_poly.type
_entity_poly.pdbx_seq_one_letter_code
_entity_poly.pdbx_strand_id
1 'polypeptide(L)'
;MVYGMPPNETSWSVLVEAWGGTYGYYDWGLPASFYGAFFGNLPASDAYGLAWGIWNTTSMQEPQLFNELNIIDNLSVILAYSNFTSAEQYYKYVNIITYYGIVTAIRLGLAQGLVPIFVNSQMAQGLIPNFIEGLVTPFSYLTAKAPSGQLIIGVRHLARGSMNPVAGWTDAYSVATASGAFLPIDYSVPGNGYLVPVGITYKLVNISVNASIPVSTSALVFNATSMQVGHVPPGTYAKVDVIVNFAPLMQHDRFVDGQPITLADIIEQYLLTCNVSLNPSSPIYDPEAAAVYAPDVQLILGFRVINSTAIEIWSNNWWFDPTVAALGTIADFIGPLGYALPGGGMMPWPLYVAMSQVVAHGLAAWSRGVASEEQVHWLDLVNPTDVGNILKFLQQDAASAYIPAGLLQVQQLSGVQLVNSTFATQAYQDAINYINTYGNAVVGEGPFMLVSYQPPQYAKLVRNPYFNVSVPSVLAVPPIIYSVHLNLPLLGMVPAGGTLTGTVYGTVDGTNQTSTQSGVFVIAQFVSPEGAVLAQENVTSGADGSFTLTVPKSLTPGSYYVVLYAYTPDNILLNPAK
;
A
#
# COMPACT_ATOMS: atom_id res chain seq x y z
N MET A 1 21.40 -6.31 16.76
CA MET A 1 20.30 -5.59 16.09
C MET A 1 20.88 -4.28 15.62
N VAL A 2 20.78 -3.93 14.34
CA VAL A 2 21.47 -2.77 13.76
C VAL A 2 20.73 -1.47 14.06
N TYR A 3 19.40 -1.49 13.90
CA TYR A 3 18.48 -0.35 14.11
C TYR A 3 18.21 0.01 15.59
N GLY A 4 19.15 -0.25 16.51
CA GLY A 4 18.92 -0.07 17.96
C GLY A 4 20.11 0.47 18.74
N MET A 5 21.16 0.93 18.06
CA MET A 5 22.33 1.58 18.64
C MET A 5 22.61 2.86 17.85
N PRO A 6 23.40 3.82 18.35
CA PRO A 6 23.86 4.95 17.55
C PRO A 6 24.78 4.48 16.40
N PRO A 7 24.69 5.03 15.17
CA PRO A 7 25.49 4.56 14.03
C PRO A 7 27.00 4.53 14.29
N ASN A 8 27.49 5.54 15.00
CA ASN A 8 28.89 5.70 15.39
C ASN A 8 29.38 4.74 16.49
N GLU A 9 28.47 4.05 17.16
CA GLU A 9 28.79 3.06 18.20
C GLU A 9 28.72 1.63 17.66
N THR A 10 28.41 1.47 16.37
CA THR A 10 28.40 0.16 15.73
C THR A 10 29.83 -0.33 15.47
N SER A 11 30.06 -1.64 15.65
CA SER A 11 31.36 -2.27 15.41
C SER A 11 31.58 -2.66 13.94
N TRP A 12 30.71 -2.24 13.03
CA TRP A 12 30.66 -2.72 11.65
C TRP A 12 30.99 -1.57 10.70
N SER A 13 31.82 -1.81 9.69
CA SER A 13 32.13 -0.81 8.64
C SER A 13 31.23 -0.94 7.42
N VAL A 14 30.52 -2.06 7.26
CA VAL A 14 29.60 -2.35 6.16
C VAL A 14 28.37 -3.05 6.74
N LEU A 15 27.20 -2.57 6.35
CA LEU A 15 25.92 -3.18 6.66
C LEU A 15 25.31 -3.74 5.37
N VAL A 16 24.92 -5.01 5.39
CA VAL A 16 24.10 -5.59 4.33
C VAL A 16 22.65 -5.57 4.80
N GLU A 17 21.84 -4.74 4.15
CA GLU A 17 20.41 -4.67 4.38
C GLU A 17 19.67 -5.46 3.31
N ALA A 18 18.57 -6.10 3.70
CA ALA A 18 17.61 -6.69 2.78
C ALA A 18 16.27 -6.01 3.03
N TRP A 19 15.85 -5.17 2.08
CA TRP A 19 14.56 -4.50 2.11
C TRP A 19 13.58 -5.26 1.22
N GLY A 20 12.41 -5.60 1.76
CA GLY A 20 11.25 -5.95 0.98
C GLY A 20 10.41 -4.70 0.76
N GLY A 21 9.81 -4.54 -0.41
CA GLY A 21 9.01 -3.36 -0.71
C GLY A 21 8.13 -3.57 -1.93
N THR A 22 6.94 -3.00 -1.84
CA THR A 22 5.93 -2.96 -2.90
C THR A 22 6.35 -1.91 -3.94
N TYR A 23 6.78 -2.34 -5.12
CA TYR A 23 7.05 -1.41 -6.23
C TYR A 23 5.74 -0.80 -6.76
N GLY A 24 5.57 0.51 -6.61
CA GLY A 24 4.43 1.24 -7.17
C GLY A 24 4.66 1.68 -8.62
N TYR A 25 3.58 1.91 -9.38
CA TYR A 25 3.70 2.49 -10.73
C TYR A 25 4.25 3.93 -10.71
N TYR A 26 3.84 4.72 -9.71
CA TYR A 26 4.36 6.06 -9.42
C TYR A 26 5.08 6.06 -8.07
N ASP A 27 6.26 5.45 -8.03
CA ASP A 27 6.98 5.24 -6.77
C ASP A 27 8.08 6.29 -6.52
N TRP A 28 7.73 7.32 -5.75
CA TRP A 28 8.70 8.25 -5.17
C TRP A 28 9.15 7.83 -3.77
N GLY A 29 8.34 7.01 -3.08
CA GLY A 29 8.51 6.65 -1.69
C GLY A 29 9.72 5.74 -1.47
N LEU A 30 10.02 4.83 -2.41
CA LEU A 30 11.23 4.01 -2.33
C LEU A 30 12.51 4.84 -2.41
N PRO A 31 12.75 5.70 -3.44
CA PRO A 31 13.89 6.60 -3.43
C PRO A 31 13.97 7.46 -2.17
N ALA A 32 12.86 8.01 -1.70
CA ALA A 32 12.81 8.84 -0.49
C ALA A 32 13.16 8.05 0.79
N SER A 33 12.64 6.84 0.96
CA SER A 33 12.92 6.00 2.15
C SER A 33 14.31 5.37 2.13
N PHE A 34 14.86 5.11 0.94
CA PHE A 34 16.19 4.55 0.80
C PHE A 34 17.29 5.60 0.90
N TYR A 35 17.05 6.82 0.43
CA TYR A 35 18.08 7.85 0.33
C TYR A 35 17.81 9.11 1.16
N GLY A 36 16.66 9.21 1.83
CA GLY A 36 16.29 10.31 2.72
C GLY A 36 16.14 9.87 4.19
N ALA A 37 16.34 10.82 5.11
CA ALA A 37 16.16 10.64 6.55
C ALA A 37 14.70 10.88 6.98
N PHE A 38 13.86 11.47 6.13
CA PHE A 38 12.44 11.77 6.38
C PHE A 38 11.65 10.56 6.94
N PHE A 39 11.88 9.36 6.41
CA PHE A 39 11.23 8.13 6.87
C PHE A 39 11.90 7.49 8.10
N GLY A 40 12.98 8.07 8.62
CA GLY A 40 13.76 7.51 9.74
C GLY A 40 14.48 6.21 9.40
N ASN A 41 14.58 5.82 8.13
CA ASN A 41 15.18 4.53 7.73
C ASN A 41 16.69 4.62 7.51
N LEU A 42 17.27 5.81 7.39
CA LEU A 42 18.69 6.01 7.10
C LEU A 42 19.57 6.04 8.37
N PRO A 43 20.84 5.60 8.29
CA PRO A 43 21.84 5.78 9.35
C PRO A 43 22.43 7.21 9.38
N ALA A 44 21.67 8.23 9.00
CA ALA A 44 22.09 9.63 8.95
C ALA A 44 20.93 10.56 9.29
N SER A 45 21.22 11.78 9.75
CA SER A 45 20.22 12.79 10.11
C SER A 45 20.23 13.94 9.12
N ASP A 46 19.10 14.62 9.01
CA ASP A 46 18.99 15.89 8.29
C ASP A 46 18.02 16.85 9.03
N ALA A 47 17.45 17.84 8.35
CA ALA A 47 16.49 18.75 8.99
C ALA A 47 15.09 18.11 9.21
N TYR A 48 14.80 16.99 8.56
CA TYR A 48 13.50 16.34 8.54
C TYR A 48 13.46 15.07 9.41
N GLY A 49 14.59 14.37 9.56
CA GLY A 49 14.64 13.11 10.29
C GLY A 49 15.95 12.85 11.03
N LEU A 50 15.86 11.93 11.99
CA LEU A 50 16.99 11.42 12.75
C LEU A 50 17.49 10.10 12.17
N ALA A 51 18.76 9.77 12.43
CA ALA A 51 19.30 8.47 12.06
C ALA A 51 18.54 7.35 12.77
N TRP A 52 18.02 6.41 11.99
CA TRP A 52 17.12 5.33 12.44
C TRP A 52 15.91 5.84 13.22
N GLY A 53 15.48 7.08 12.98
CA GLY A 53 14.39 7.76 13.68
C GLY A 53 14.70 8.19 15.11
N ILE A 54 15.91 7.91 15.63
CA ILE A 54 16.20 8.02 17.07
C ILE A 54 17.43 8.91 17.34
N TRP A 55 18.47 8.83 16.52
CA TRP A 55 19.78 9.40 16.86
C TRP A 55 20.11 10.61 16.00
N ASN A 56 20.43 11.74 16.64
CA ASN A 56 20.93 12.91 15.92
C ASN A 56 22.43 12.78 15.63
N THR A 57 22.75 12.51 14.36
CA THR A 57 24.13 12.34 13.86
C THR A 57 24.68 13.56 13.14
N THR A 58 23.97 14.70 13.16
CA THR A 58 24.32 15.90 12.38
C THR A 58 25.75 16.38 12.63
N SER A 59 26.22 16.33 13.87
CA SER A 59 27.59 16.73 14.25
C SER A 59 28.67 15.71 13.90
N MET A 60 28.28 14.52 13.44
CA MET A 60 29.14 13.37 13.20
C MET A 60 29.28 13.00 11.72
N GLN A 61 28.48 13.63 10.86
CA GLN A 61 28.43 13.36 9.43
C GLN A 61 29.08 14.49 8.62
N GLU A 62 29.54 14.17 7.41
CA GLU A 62 30.08 15.18 6.50
C GLU A 62 29.03 16.27 6.21
N PRO A 63 29.40 17.57 6.23
CA PRO A 63 28.46 18.65 5.95
C PRO A 63 27.80 18.53 4.58
N GLN A 64 28.52 18.00 3.58
CA GLN A 64 27.98 17.74 2.26
C GLN A 64 26.82 16.74 2.31
N LEU A 65 26.99 15.65 3.07
CA LEU A 65 25.95 14.64 3.21
C LEU A 65 24.68 15.23 3.82
N PHE A 66 24.80 16.04 4.88
CA PHE A 66 23.65 16.74 5.46
C PHE A 66 22.91 17.61 4.44
N ASN A 67 23.64 18.36 3.61
CA ASN A 67 23.03 19.22 2.59
C ASN A 67 22.34 18.41 1.48
N GLU A 68 22.91 17.28 1.05
CA GLU A 68 22.33 16.43 0.01
C GLU A 68 21.07 15.71 0.49
N LEU A 69 21.06 15.21 1.73
CA LEU A 69 19.85 14.64 2.35
C LEU A 69 18.73 15.67 2.44
N ASN A 70 19.03 16.91 2.83
CA ASN A 70 18.03 17.98 2.83
C ASN A 70 17.46 18.26 1.44
N ILE A 71 18.23 18.10 0.35
CA ILE A 71 17.68 18.23 -1.01
C ILE A 71 16.67 17.11 -1.28
N ILE A 72 17.03 15.87 -0.92
CA ILE A 72 16.18 14.70 -1.07
C ILE A 72 14.88 14.90 -0.29
N ASP A 73 14.96 15.15 1.01
CA ASP A 73 13.79 15.16 1.88
C ASP A 73 12.89 16.38 1.68
N ASN A 74 13.44 17.53 1.29
CA ASN A 74 12.61 18.67 0.91
C ASN A 74 11.76 18.37 -0.34
N LEU A 75 12.30 17.60 -1.30
CA LEU A 75 11.52 17.12 -2.46
C LEU A 75 10.58 15.97 -2.08
N SER A 76 10.99 15.05 -1.21
CA SER A 76 10.14 13.97 -0.69
C SER A 76 8.89 14.53 -0.02
N VAL A 77 9.03 15.57 0.80
CA VAL A 77 7.89 16.27 1.44
C VAL A 77 6.98 16.93 0.41
N ILE A 78 7.54 17.55 -0.64
CA ILE A 78 6.75 18.10 -1.75
C ILE A 78 5.93 17.00 -2.44
N LEU A 79 6.51 15.82 -2.67
CA LEU A 79 5.84 14.69 -3.30
C LEU A 79 4.79 14.07 -2.38
N ALA A 80 5.09 13.87 -1.10
CA ALA A 80 4.18 13.35 -0.09
C ALA A 80 2.88 14.17 0.01
N TYR A 81 2.99 15.50 -0.01
CA TYR A 81 1.84 16.40 0.05
C TYR A 81 1.24 16.74 -1.33
N SER A 82 1.63 16.02 -2.38
CA SER A 82 1.15 16.26 -3.75
C SER A 82 1.30 17.73 -4.21
N ASN A 83 2.40 18.37 -3.83
CA ASN A 83 2.72 19.78 -4.12
C ASN A 83 3.47 19.96 -5.45
N PHE A 84 2.99 19.28 -6.49
CA PHE A 84 3.41 19.46 -7.89
C PHE A 84 2.20 19.82 -8.76
N THR A 85 2.45 20.22 -10.00
CA THR A 85 1.41 20.75 -10.90
C THR A 85 1.35 20.04 -12.26
N SER A 86 2.30 19.13 -12.52
CA SER A 86 2.37 18.35 -13.74
C SER A 86 3.16 17.06 -13.55
N ALA A 87 3.00 16.10 -14.47
CA ALA A 87 3.80 14.89 -14.55
C ALA A 87 5.30 15.21 -14.75
N GLU A 88 5.62 16.20 -15.59
CA GLU A 88 7.01 16.63 -15.84
C GLU A 88 7.68 17.09 -14.54
N GLN A 89 6.97 17.88 -13.73
CA GLN A 89 7.48 18.36 -12.45
C GLN A 89 7.67 17.21 -11.45
N TYR A 90 6.70 16.29 -11.38
CA TYR A 90 6.81 15.07 -10.57
C TYR A 90 8.07 14.27 -10.92
N TYR A 91 8.25 13.92 -12.20
CA TYR A 91 9.40 13.12 -12.64
C TYR A 91 10.71 13.87 -12.47
N LYS A 92 10.72 15.20 -12.64
CA LYS A 92 11.90 16.02 -12.34
C LYS A 92 12.32 15.87 -10.87
N TYR A 93 11.39 15.89 -9.94
CA TYR A 93 11.69 15.74 -8.51
C TYR A 93 12.18 14.32 -8.19
N VAL A 94 11.51 13.28 -8.69
CA VAL A 94 11.94 11.89 -8.50
C VAL A 94 13.34 11.65 -9.08
N ASN A 95 13.64 12.22 -10.26
CA ASN A 95 14.97 12.12 -10.86
C ASN A 95 16.05 12.82 -10.03
N ILE A 96 15.75 13.97 -9.41
CA ILE A 96 16.70 14.66 -8.53
C ILE A 96 16.94 13.84 -7.26
N ILE A 97 15.89 13.33 -6.61
CA ILE A 97 16.00 12.46 -5.43
C ILE A 97 16.88 11.24 -5.76
N THR A 98 16.59 10.57 -6.87
CA THR A 98 17.32 9.38 -7.31
C THR A 98 18.78 9.70 -7.63
N TYR A 99 19.04 10.82 -8.33
CA TYR A 99 20.40 11.27 -8.64
C TYR A 99 21.21 11.49 -7.36
N TYR A 100 20.69 12.29 -6.41
CA TYR A 100 21.37 12.54 -5.15
C TYR A 100 21.55 11.25 -4.34
N GLY A 101 20.53 10.40 -4.28
CA GLY A 101 20.65 9.10 -3.62
C GLY A 101 21.80 8.24 -4.16
N ILE A 102 22.00 8.23 -5.48
CA ILE A 102 23.10 7.50 -6.12
C ILE A 102 24.47 8.15 -5.85
N VAL A 103 24.59 9.49 -5.98
CA VAL A 103 25.90 10.15 -5.85
C VAL A 103 26.35 10.35 -4.40
N THR A 104 25.41 10.49 -3.45
CA THR A 104 25.68 10.56 -2.01
C THR A 104 26.13 9.21 -1.44
N ALA A 105 25.65 8.11 -2.03
CA ALA A 105 26.15 6.74 -1.82
C ALA A 105 26.16 6.19 -0.37
N ILE A 106 25.28 6.64 0.54
CA ILE A 106 25.11 5.97 1.85
C ILE A 106 24.67 4.51 1.67
N ARG A 107 23.79 4.27 0.69
CA ARG A 107 23.36 2.92 0.30
C ARG A 107 23.82 2.62 -1.12
N LEU A 108 24.54 1.51 -1.26
CA LEU A 108 24.89 0.95 -2.56
C LEU A 108 23.95 -0.21 -2.87
N GLY A 109 23.15 -0.07 -3.93
CA GLY A 109 22.34 -1.17 -4.45
C GLY A 109 23.25 -2.22 -5.11
N LEU A 110 23.44 -3.38 -4.47
CA LEU A 110 24.37 -4.41 -4.94
C LEU A 110 23.71 -5.46 -5.86
N ALA A 111 22.45 -5.78 -5.62
CA ALA A 111 21.66 -6.71 -6.44
C ALA A 111 20.17 -6.62 -6.04
N GLN A 112 19.27 -6.91 -6.97
CA GLN A 112 17.89 -7.27 -6.65
C GLN A 112 17.84 -8.79 -6.44
N GLY A 113 17.47 -9.22 -5.24
CA GLY A 113 17.17 -10.63 -5.00
C GLY A 113 15.83 -10.99 -5.62
N LEU A 114 15.82 -11.59 -6.80
CA LEU A 114 14.68 -12.41 -7.22
C LEU A 114 14.71 -13.65 -6.34
N VAL A 115 14.08 -13.63 -5.16
CA VAL A 115 13.94 -14.84 -4.35
C VAL A 115 13.01 -15.76 -5.15
N PRO A 116 13.50 -16.86 -5.75
CA PRO A 116 12.61 -17.75 -6.47
C PRO A 116 11.71 -18.42 -5.42
N ILE A 117 10.43 -18.09 -5.42
CA ILE A 117 9.47 -18.84 -4.62
C ILE A 117 9.15 -20.10 -5.42
N PHE A 118 9.74 -21.23 -5.01
CA PHE A 118 9.53 -22.49 -5.68
C PHE A 118 8.16 -23.07 -5.32
N VAL A 119 7.29 -23.18 -6.33
CA VAL A 119 6.01 -23.85 -6.21
C VAL A 119 6.11 -25.20 -6.92
N ASN A 120 5.85 -26.28 -6.19
CA ASN A 120 5.63 -27.58 -6.82
C ASN A 120 4.24 -27.55 -7.49
N SER A 121 4.19 -27.50 -8.81
CA SER A 121 2.95 -27.44 -9.60
C SER A 121 2.05 -28.68 -9.46
N GLN A 122 2.57 -29.77 -8.90
CA GLN A 122 1.78 -30.94 -8.51
C GLN A 122 1.09 -30.76 -7.14
N MET A 123 1.55 -29.82 -6.31
CA MET A 123 1.01 -29.54 -4.97
C MET A 123 0.09 -28.32 -4.95
N ALA A 124 0.42 -27.28 -5.72
CA ALA A 124 -0.35 -26.05 -5.81
C ALA A 124 -0.36 -25.50 -7.23
N GLN A 125 -1.52 -25.01 -7.67
CA GLN A 125 -1.72 -24.33 -8.95
C GLN A 125 -2.54 -23.06 -8.72
N GLY A 126 -2.52 -22.15 -9.71
CA GLY A 126 -3.31 -20.92 -9.65
C GLY A 126 -2.82 -19.91 -8.62
N LEU A 127 -1.58 -20.00 -8.13
CA LEU A 127 -0.94 -18.90 -7.42
C LEU A 127 -0.62 -17.80 -8.44
N ILE A 128 -0.83 -16.53 -8.06
CA ILE A 128 -0.59 -15.37 -8.92
C ILE A 128 0.71 -14.72 -8.44
N PRO A 129 1.80 -14.84 -9.22
CA PRO A 129 3.01 -14.10 -8.95
C PRO A 129 2.74 -12.61 -8.96
N ASN A 130 3.18 -11.94 -7.90
CA ASN A 130 3.18 -10.50 -7.81
C ASN A 130 4.62 -10.03 -7.57
N PHE A 131 5.16 -9.23 -8.49
CA PHE A 131 6.52 -8.69 -8.36
C PHE A 131 6.68 -7.71 -7.20
N ILE A 132 5.56 -7.30 -6.64
CA ILE A 132 5.43 -6.30 -5.59
C ILE A 132 5.40 -6.99 -4.22
N GLU A 133 4.59 -8.05 -4.06
CA GLU A 133 4.26 -8.65 -2.75
C GLU A 133 4.57 -10.16 -2.65
N GLY A 134 5.01 -10.80 -3.74
CA GLY A 134 5.26 -12.24 -3.79
C GLY A 134 4.00 -13.07 -4.07
N LEU A 135 3.87 -14.24 -3.41
CA LEU A 135 2.78 -15.20 -3.68
C LEU A 135 1.66 -15.20 -2.63
N VAL A 136 1.82 -14.51 -1.49
CA VAL A 136 0.82 -14.55 -0.40
C VAL A 136 -0.07 -13.31 -0.48
N THR A 137 -0.80 -13.23 -1.59
CA THR A 137 -1.71 -12.12 -1.91
C THR A 137 -3.17 -12.57 -1.79
N PRO A 138 -4.14 -11.65 -1.58
CA PRO A 138 -5.57 -11.98 -1.61
C PRO A 138 -5.98 -12.75 -2.87
N PHE A 139 -5.39 -12.40 -4.02
CA PHE A 139 -5.69 -13.02 -5.29
C PHE A 139 -5.13 -14.44 -5.38
N SER A 140 -3.92 -14.68 -4.89
CA SER A 140 -3.40 -16.05 -4.77
C SER A 140 -4.28 -16.91 -3.88
N TYR A 141 -4.83 -16.39 -2.79
CA TYR A 141 -5.80 -17.11 -1.96
C TYR A 141 -7.09 -17.45 -2.73
N LEU A 142 -7.59 -16.53 -3.57
CA LEU A 142 -8.79 -16.74 -4.39
C LEU A 142 -8.63 -17.82 -5.45
N THR A 143 -7.47 -17.87 -6.10
CA THR A 143 -7.24 -18.71 -7.28
C THR A 143 -6.46 -19.99 -6.99
N ALA A 144 -5.82 -20.10 -5.81
CA ALA A 144 -5.05 -21.26 -5.41
C ALA A 144 -5.89 -22.55 -5.40
N LYS A 145 -5.29 -23.61 -5.95
CA LYS A 145 -5.85 -24.97 -5.98
C LYS A 145 -4.79 -25.96 -5.54
N ALA A 146 -5.18 -26.83 -4.61
CA ALA A 146 -4.39 -28.00 -4.22
C ALA A 146 -5.21 -29.27 -4.52
N PRO A 147 -4.59 -30.38 -4.98
CA PRO A 147 -5.33 -31.61 -5.29
C PRO A 147 -6.15 -32.17 -4.12
N SER A 148 -5.69 -31.95 -2.88
CA SER A 148 -6.38 -32.36 -1.65
C SER A 148 -7.54 -31.43 -1.25
N GLY A 149 -7.72 -30.29 -1.91
CA GLY A 149 -8.58 -29.19 -1.44
C GLY A 149 -7.99 -28.40 -0.27
N GLN A 150 -6.80 -28.75 0.22
CA GLN A 150 -6.10 -28.06 1.30
C GLN A 150 -4.70 -27.64 0.84
N LEU A 151 -4.43 -26.33 0.86
CA LEU A 151 -3.09 -25.79 0.65
C LEU A 151 -2.37 -25.68 1.99
N ILE A 152 -1.19 -26.29 2.12
CA ILE A 152 -0.33 -26.18 3.31
C ILE A 152 0.88 -25.33 2.94
N ILE A 153 1.02 -24.18 3.59
CA ILE A 153 2.12 -23.25 3.36
C ILE A 153 3.10 -23.37 4.53
N GLY A 154 4.29 -23.91 4.24
CA GLY A 154 5.36 -24.02 5.22
C GLY A 154 6.12 -22.71 5.34
N VAL A 155 6.10 -22.09 6.52
CA VAL A 155 6.87 -20.88 6.83
C VAL A 155 7.70 -21.10 8.10
N ARG A 156 8.91 -20.57 8.16
CA ARG A 156 9.67 -20.50 9.41
C ARG A 156 9.02 -19.41 10.25
N HIS A 157 8.39 -19.69 11.38
CA HIS A 157 7.68 -18.70 12.19
C HIS A 157 8.61 -17.91 13.12
N LEU A 158 8.67 -16.58 12.96
CA LEU A 158 9.43 -15.62 13.77
C LEU A 158 8.57 -14.37 14.05
N ALA A 159 7.27 -14.55 14.29
CA ALA A 159 6.33 -13.44 14.42
C ALA A 159 6.69 -12.53 15.59
N ARG A 160 6.58 -11.22 15.33
CA ARG A 160 6.81 -10.17 16.31
C ARG A 160 5.80 -9.03 16.23
N GLY A 161 4.88 -9.02 15.26
CA GLY A 161 3.83 -8.03 15.12
C GLY A 161 2.53 -8.46 15.81
N SER A 162 1.63 -7.50 15.97
CA SER A 162 0.25 -7.70 16.42
C SER A 162 -0.72 -7.70 15.25
N MET A 163 -1.96 -8.13 15.45
CA MET A 163 -3.01 -8.16 14.42
C MET A 163 -4.07 -7.05 14.56
N ASN A 164 -3.72 -5.86 15.07
CA ASN A 164 -4.67 -4.73 15.15
C ASN A 164 -4.61 -3.82 13.90
N PRO A 165 -5.73 -3.19 13.49
CA PRO A 165 -5.79 -2.41 12.26
C PRO A 165 -5.12 -1.02 12.34
N VAL A 166 -4.76 -0.52 13.53
CA VAL A 166 -4.23 0.84 13.69
C VAL A 166 -2.73 0.89 13.56
N ALA A 167 -1.99 0.02 14.26
CA ALA A 167 -0.53 -0.03 14.16
C ALA A 167 -0.01 -1.46 14.34
N GLY A 168 -0.76 -2.44 13.81
CA GLY A 168 -0.38 -3.85 13.73
C GLY A 168 -0.01 -4.27 12.30
N TRP A 169 -0.07 -5.57 12.03
CA TRP A 169 0.20 -6.21 10.75
C TRP A 169 1.60 -5.97 10.19
N THR A 170 2.58 -5.75 11.06
CA THR A 170 3.92 -5.27 10.67
C THR A 170 4.93 -6.39 10.38
N ASP A 171 4.54 -7.65 10.50
CA ASP A 171 5.41 -8.79 10.21
C ASP A 171 4.83 -9.68 9.11
N ALA A 172 5.71 -10.42 8.41
CA ALA A 172 5.31 -11.23 7.26
C ALA A 172 4.25 -12.32 7.59
N TYR A 173 4.12 -12.76 8.85
CA TYR A 173 3.16 -13.81 9.24
C TYR A 173 1.77 -13.21 9.51
N SER A 174 1.73 -12.06 10.17
CA SER A 174 0.48 -11.31 10.34
C SER A 174 -0.01 -10.79 9.00
N VAL A 175 0.86 -10.22 8.15
CA VAL A 175 0.56 -9.85 6.75
C VAL A 175 -0.01 -11.03 5.95
N ALA A 176 0.64 -12.19 6.00
CA ALA A 176 0.15 -13.38 5.29
C ALA A 176 -1.27 -13.81 5.72
N THR A 177 -1.61 -13.61 7.00
CA THR A 177 -2.94 -13.88 7.54
C THR A 177 -3.93 -12.82 7.07
N ALA A 178 -3.55 -11.53 7.14
CA ALA A 178 -4.34 -10.41 6.66
C ALA A 178 -4.69 -10.52 5.18
N SER A 179 -3.73 -10.92 4.33
CA SER A 179 -3.94 -11.17 2.89
C SER A 179 -5.08 -12.14 2.60
N GLY A 180 -5.40 -13.06 3.52
CA GLY A 180 -6.54 -13.97 3.37
C GLY A 180 -7.82 -13.43 4.02
N ALA A 181 -7.67 -12.70 5.13
CA ALA A 181 -8.77 -12.22 5.97
C ALA A 181 -9.43 -10.94 5.45
N PHE A 182 -8.73 -10.17 4.61
CA PHE A 182 -9.16 -8.86 4.13
C PHE A 182 -9.11 -8.76 2.60
N LEU A 183 -10.00 -7.94 2.03
CA LEU A 183 -9.99 -7.59 0.61
C LEU A 183 -9.74 -6.08 0.48
N PRO A 184 -8.57 -5.64 -0.02
CA PRO A 184 -8.34 -4.22 -0.22
C PRO A 184 -9.27 -3.69 -1.33
N ILE A 185 -9.73 -2.45 -1.17
CA ILE A 185 -10.69 -1.75 -2.05
C ILE A 185 -10.08 -1.22 -3.35
N ASP A 186 -8.76 -1.18 -3.41
CA ASP A 186 -7.97 -1.11 -4.62
C ASP A 186 -6.80 -2.09 -4.51
N TYR A 187 -6.15 -2.36 -5.63
CA TYR A 187 -4.94 -3.18 -5.60
C TYR A 187 -4.04 -2.89 -6.79
N SER A 188 -2.75 -3.10 -6.56
CA SER A 188 -1.71 -2.98 -7.57
C SER A 188 -1.73 -4.15 -8.54
N VAL A 189 -1.81 -3.86 -9.83
CA VAL A 189 -1.69 -4.87 -10.89
C VAL A 189 -0.32 -5.58 -10.76
N PRO A 190 -0.30 -6.93 -10.64
CA PRO A 190 0.92 -7.67 -10.30
C PRO A 190 2.14 -7.42 -11.20
N GLY A 191 1.91 -7.06 -12.46
CA GLY A 191 2.96 -6.84 -13.46
C GLY A 191 3.54 -5.43 -13.52
N ASN A 192 2.79 -4.40 -13.09
CA ASN A 192 3.24 -3.01 -13.24
C ASN A 192 3.02 -2.11 -12.02
N GLY A 193 2.30 -2.55 -11.00
CA GLY A 193 2.00 -1.72 -9.83
C GLY A 193 0.96 -0.63 -10.08
N TYR A 194 0.23 -0.66 -11.19
CA TYR A 194 -0.85 0.31 -11.45
C TYR A 194 -2.08 -0.06 -10.62
N LEU A 195 -2.69 0.93 -9.97
CA LEU A 195 -3.83 0.71 -9.08
C LEU A 195 -5.11 0.48 -9.87
N VAL A 196 -5.90 -0.51 -9.46
CA VAL A 196 -7.25 -0.76 -9.97
C VAL A 196 -8.24 -0.94 -8.82
N PRO A 197 -9.49 -0.46 -8.93
CA PRO A 197 -10.49 -0.63 -7.89
C PRO A 197 -10.93 -2.09 -7.77
N VAL A 198 -11.23 -2.52 -6.54
CA VAL A 198 -11.71 -3.86 -6.19
C VAL A 198 -12.95 -3.71 -5.29
N GLY A 199 -14.05 -4.38 -5.65
CA GLY A 199 -15.30 -4.30 -4.87
C GLY A 199 -16.02 -2.94 -4.90
N ILE A 200 -15.47 -1.93 -5.58
CA ILE A 200 -16.07 -0.58 -5.68
C ILE A 200 -16.20 -0.11 -7.12
N THR A 201 -17.03 0.90 -7.32
CA THR A 201 -17.03 1.74 -8.52
C THR A 201 -16.91 3.19 -8.11
N TYR A 202 -16.32 4.03 -8.96
CA TYR A 202 -16.19 5.46 -8.67
C TYR A 202 -16.43 6.32 -9.90
N LYS A 203 -16.73 7.59 -9.64
CA LYS A 203 -16.79 8.66 -10.63
C LYS A 203 -15.96 9.82 -10.12
N LEU A 204 -14.89 10.15 -10.84
CA LEU A 204 -14.21 11.43 -10.65
C LEU A 204 -15.12 12.54 -11.17
N VAL A 205 -15.68 13.34 -10.26
CA VAL A 205 -16.62 14.42 -10.58
C VAL A 205 -15.86 15.61 -11.14
N ASN A 206 -14.75 15.99 -10.48
CA ASN A 206 -13.92 17.10 -10.90
C ASN A 206 -12.49 16.95 -10.36
N ILE A 207 -11.52 17.48 -11.10
CA ILE A 207 -10.10 17.53 -10.71
C ILE A 207 -9.48 18.83 -11.19
N SER A 208 -8.72 19.50 -10.32
CA SER A 208 -8.05 20.75 -10.61
C SER A 208 -6.72 20.81 -9.84
N VAL A 209 -5.67 21.28 -10.52
CA VAL A 209 -4.35 21.50 -9.91
C VAL A 209 -4.44 22.48 -8.73
N ASN A 210 -5.29 23.49 -8.86
CA ASN A 210 -5.54 24.48 -7.82
C ASN A 210 -6.82 24.13 -7.05
N ALA A 211 -6.87 24.50 -5.76
CA ALA A 211 -8.07 24.35 -4.93
C ALA A 211 -9.18 25.30 -5.44
N SER A 212 -10.00 24.82 -6.38
CA SER A 212 -11.00 25.61 -7.10
C SER A 212 -12.38 24.95 -7.14
N ILE A 213 -12.49 23.70 -6.67
CA ILE A 213 -13.74 22.97 -6.63
C ILE A 213 -14.48 23.36 -5.35
N PRO A 214 -15.65 24.01 -5.40
CA PRO A 214 -16.35 24.41 -4.19
C PRO A 214 -16.86 23.18 -3.42
N VAL A 215 -16.50 23.08 -2.15
CA VAL A 215 -17.03 22.03 -1.26
C VAL A 215 -18.39 22.49 -0.72
N SER A 216 -19.40 21.62 -0.77
CA SER A 216 -20.73 21.95 -0.27
C SER A 216 -20.68 22.26 1.22
N THR A 217 -21.34 23.34 1.67
CA THR A 217 -21.50 23.63 3.11
C THR A 217 -22.42 22.63 3.83
N SER A 218 -23.15 21.80 3.08
CA SER A 218 -23.89 20.66 3.63
C SER A 218 -23.01 19.42 3.83
N ALA A 219 -21.82 19.38 3.22
CA ALA A 219 -20.86 18.31 3.45
C ALA A 219 -20.39 18.31 4.90
N LEU A 220 -19.92 17.16 5.35
CA LEU A 220 -19.48 16.88 6.70
C LEU A 220 -17.95 16.81 6.75
N VAL A 221 -17.37 17.13 7.90
CA VAL A 221 -15.94 17.01 8.16
C VAL A 221 -15.73 16.71 9.64
N PHE A 222 -14.71 15.91 9.96
CA PHE A 222 -14.29 15.71 11.33
C PHE A 222 -13.45 16.90 11.81
N ASN A 223 -13.88 17.53 12.91
CA ASN A 223 -13.12 18.60 13.55
C ASN A 223 -12.27 18.02 14.68
N ALA A 224 -10.95 17.93 14.45
CA ALA A 224 -10.00 17.36 15.41
C ALA A 224 -9.94 18.13 16.73
N THR A 225 -10.18 19.45 16.75
CA THR A 225 -10.15 20.27 17.97
C THR A 225 -11.33 19.94 18.88
N SER A 226 -12.54 19.84 18.32
CA SER A 226 -13.74 19.51 19.11
C SER A 226 -13.98 18.00 19.22
N MET A 227 -13.25 17.18 18.46
CA MET A 227 -13.46 15.73 18.31
C MET A 227 -14.90 15.37 17.94
N GLN A 228 -15.46 16.13 16.98
CA GLN A 228 -16.86 15.99 16.55
C GLN A 228 -16.98 16.14 15.05
N VAL A 229 -18.00 15.51 14.46
CA VAL A 229 -18.38 15.75 13.07
C VAL A 229 -19.24 17.00 13.01
N GLY A 230 -18.91 17.88 12.07
CA GLY A 230 -19.67 19.10 11.78
C GLY A 230 -19.78 19.35 10.29
N HIS A 231 -20.42 20.45 9.92
CA HIS A 231 -20.46 20.89 8.54
C HIS A 231 -19.13 21.53 8.11
N VAL A 232 -18.80 21.36 6.83
CA VAL A 232 -17.65 22.03 6.21
C VAL A 232 -17.83 23.56 6.31
N PRO A 233 -16.78 24.31 6.70
CA PRO A 233 -16.83 25.77 6.73
C PRO A 233 -17.19 26.39 5.37
N PRO A 234 -17.94 27.51 5.34
CA PRO A 234 -18.17 28.25 4.10
C PRO A 234 -16.86 28.71 3.44
N GLY A 235 -16.80 28.63 2.11
CA GLY A 235 -15.63 29.06 1.35
C GLY A 235 -14.49 28.03 1.29
N THR A 236 -14.74 26.77 1.65
CA THR A 236 -13.80 25.66 1.41
C THR A 236 -13.78 25.28 -0.07
N TYR A 237 -12.57 25.13 -0.61
CA TYR A 237 -12.34 24.67 -1.98
C TYR A 237 -11.36 23.49 -2.00
N ALA A 238 -11.63 22.52 -2.86
CA ALA A 238 -10.87 21.29 -3.03
C ALA A 238 -10.16 21.23 -4.39
N LYS A 239 -9.22 20.29 -4.51
CA LYS A 239 -8.56 19.93 -5.77
C LYS A 239 -9.17 18.71 -6.45
N VAL A 240 -9.78 17.81 -5.68
CA VAL A 240 -10.40 16.58 -6.17
C VAL A 240 -11.81 16.44 -5.60
N ASP A 241 -12.73 15.95 -6.42
CA ASP A 241 -14.10 15.57 -6.06
C ASP A 241 -14.41 14.21 -6.67
N VAL A 242 -14.70 13.23 -5.82
CA VAL A 242 -14.97 11.85 -6.24
C VAL A 242 -16.23 11.32 -5.56
N ILE A 243 -17.06 10.63 -6.33
CA ILE A 243 -18.15 9.82 -5.81
C ILE A 243 -17.73 8.36 -5.88
N VAL A 244 -17.74 7.67 -4.74
CA VAL A 244 -17.51 6.23 -4.62
C VAL A 244 -18.81 5.51 -4.29
N ASN A 245 -19.02 4.35 -4.91
CA ASN A 245 -20.15 3.47 -4.67
C ASN A 245 -19.66 2.07 -4.30
N PHE A 246 -19.99 1.67 -3.07
CA PHE A 246 -19.64 0.41 -2.43
C PHE A 246 -20.65 -0.72 -2.68
N ALA A 247 -21.70 -0.46 -3.48
CA ALA A 247 -22.70 -1.47 -3.82
C ALA A 247 -22.10 -2.81 -4.31
N PRO A 248 -21.04 -2.86 -5.16
CA PRO A 248 -20.49 -4.12 -5.62
C PRO A 248 -19.91 -4.98 -4.47
N LEU A 249 -19.32 -4.37 -3.44
CA LEU A 249 -18.87 -5.05 -2.23
C LEU A 249 -20.07 -5.44 -1.36
N MET A 250 -20.89 -4.47 -0.97
CA MET A 250 -21.98 -4.65 0.00
C MET A 250 -23.08 -5.62 -0.46
N GLN A 251 -23.27 -5.81 -1.77
CA GLN A 251 -24.27 -6.74 -2.32
C GLN A 251 -23.74 -8.17 -2.46
N HIS A 252 -22.42 -8.34 -2.49
CA HIS A 252 -21.77 -9.61 -2.81
C HIS A 252 -20.86 -10.13 -1.71
N ASP A 253 -20.83 -9.47 -0.56
CA ASP A 253 -20.03 -9.89 0.57
C ASP A 253 -20.66 -9.59 1.92
N ARG A 254 -20.11 -10.23 2.94
CA ARG A 254 -20.37 -10.03 4.36
C ARG A 254 -19.08 -10.22 5.12
N PHE A 255 -18.99 -9.59 6.28
CA PHE A 255 -17.95 -9.95 7.23
C PHE A 255 -18.04 -11.43 7.59
N VAL A 256 -16.91 -12.02 7.98
CA VAL A 256 -16.81 -13.46 8.26
C VAL A 256 -17.67 -13.96 9.44
N ASP A 257 -18.24 -13.04 10.22
CA ASP A 257 -19.23 -13.32 11.27
C ASP A 257 -20.69 -13.29 10.77
N GLY A 258 -20.90 -12.96 9.49
CA GLY A 258 -22.21 -12.91 8.83
C GLY A 258 -22.86 -11.52 8.74
N GLN A 259 -22.26 -10.51 9.38
CA GLN A 259 -22.78 -9.15 9.34
C GLN A 259 -22.75 -8.57 7.91
N PRO A 260 -23.81 -7.89 7.45
CA PRO A 260 -23.74 -7.14 6.20
C PRO A 260 -22.73 -6.00 6.34
N ILE A 261 -21.97 -5.73 5.28
CA ILE A 261 -21.10 -4.55 5.20
C ILE A 261 -21.98 -3.33 4.90
N THR A 262 -21.80 -2.25 5.64
CA THR A 262 -22.61 -1.02 5.54
C THR A 262 -21.74 0.23 5.53
N LEU A 263 -22.32 1.39 5.22
CA LEU A 263 -21.59 2.66 5.34
C LEU A 263 -21.22 3.01 6.79
N ALA A 264 -21.86 2.39 7.80
CA ALA A 264 -21.47 2.60 9.19
C ALA A 264 -20.04 2.10 9.46
N ASP A 265 -19.66 0.98 8.84
CA ASP A 265 -18.32 0.40 8.96
C ASP A 265 -17.25 1.32 8.37
N ILE A 266 -17.52 1.85 7.17
CA ILE A 266 -16.62 2.78 6.47
C ILE A 266 -16.48 4.11 7.21
N ILE A 267 -17.60 4.66 7.69
CA ILE A 267 -17.60 5.94 8.40
C ILE A 267 -16.92 5.78 9.77
N GLU A 268 -17.16 4.69 10.49
CA GLU A 268 -16.47 4.45 11.76
C GLU A 268 -14.98 4.23 11.57
N GLN A 269 -14.55 3.55 10.50
CA GLN A 269 -13.14 3.42 10.15
C GLN A 269 -12.50 4.80 9.94
N TYR A 270 -13.11 5.69 9.14
CA TYR A 270 -12.65 7.06 8.95
C TYR A 270 -12.56 7.83 10.28
N LEU A 271 -13.59 7.75 11.11
CA LEU A 271 -13.65 8.45 12.40
C LEU A 271 -12.60 7.92 13.39
N LEU A 272 -12.38 6.60 13.43
CA LEU A 272 -11.32 5.97 14.22
C LEU A 272 -9.96 6.53 13.79
N THR A 273 -9.68 6.56 12.49
CA THR A 273 -8.43 7.13 11.97
C THR A 273 -8.25 8.57 12.41
N CYS A 274 -9.26 9.41 12.26
CA CYS A 274 -9.16 10.80 12.70
C CYS A 274 -8.87 10.92 14.21
N ASN A 275 -9.53 10.10 15.04
CA ASN A 275 -9.32 10.12 16.48
C ASN A 275 -7.94 9.60 16.91
N VAL A 276 -7.36 8.65 16.19
CA VAL A 276 -6.02 8.14 16.52
C VAL A 276 -4.89 9.04 16.02
N SER A 277 -5.12 9.83 14.97
CA SER A 277 -4.03 10.54 14.26
C SER A 277 -4.04 12.07 14.34
N LEU A 278 -5.20 12.73 14.50
CA LEU A 278 -5.28 14.18 14.28
C LEU A 278 -5.11 15.06 15.52
N ASN A 279 -5.37 14.53 16.72
CA ASN A 279 -5.27 15.33 17.95
C ASN A 279 -4.74 14.51 19.14
N PRO A 280 -3.60 14.91 19.74
CA PRO A 280 -3.05 14.30 20.96
C PRO A 280 -3.97 14.29 22.19
N SER A 281 -5.04 15.08 22.19
CA SER A 281 -6.04 15.10 23.27
C SER A 281 -7.04 13.95 23.20
N SER A 282 -7.07 13.20 22.09
CA SER A 282 -7.90 12.01 21.95
C SER A 282 -7.42 10.92 22.92
N PRO A 283 -8.32 10.23 23.63
CA PRO A 283 -7.95 9.16 24.56
C PRO A 283 -7.38 7.92 23.87
N ILE A 284 -7.43 7.87 22.54
CA ILE A 284 -6.91 6.78 21.72
C ILE A 284 -5.86 7.26 20.72
N TYR A 285 -5.31 8.46 20.92
CA TYR A 285 -4.23 8.99 20.09
C TYR A 285 -3.00 8.09 20.15
N ASP A 286 -2.35 7.89 19.01
CA ASP A 286 -1.09 7.15 18.93
C ASP A 286 -0.12 7.90 18.00
N PRO A 287 1.07 8.31 18.50
CA PRO A 287 2.02 9.09 17.72
C PRO A 287 2.62 8.34 16.53
N GLU A 288 2.77 7.01 16.60
CA GLU A 288 3.27 6.21 15.48
C GLU A 288 2.21 6.14 14.37
N ALA A 289 0.95 5.90 14.75
CA ALA A 289 -0.17 5.93 13.81
C ALA A 289 -0.40 7.34 13.24
N ALA A 290 -0.24 8.39 14.05
CA ALA A 290 -0.38 9.78 13.62
C ALA A 290 0.63 10.15 12.53
N ALA A 291 1.88 9.71 12.66
CA ALA A 291 2.92 9.94 11.66
C ALA A 291 2.59 9.32 10.29
N VAL A 292 1.81 8.24 10.27
CA VAL A 292 1.38 7.56 9.03
C VAL A 292 0.08 8.14 8.48
N TYR A 293 -0.95 8.31 9.32
CA TYR A 293 -2.30 8.59 8.83
C TYR A 293 -2.68 10.07 8.79
N ALA A 294 -2.07 10.92 9.63
CA ALA A 294 -2.40 12.34 9.65
C ALA A 294 -2.11 13.04 8.32
N PRO A 295 -0.98 12.75 7.61
CA PRO A 295 -0.69 13.35 6.31
C PRO A 295 -1.79 13.15 5.27
N ASP A 296 -2.43 11.99 5.25
CA ASP A 296 -3.44 11.60 4.26
C ASP A 296 -4.83 12.08 4.69
N VAL A 297 -5.27 11.76 5.91
CA VAL A 297 -6.64 12.06 6.35
C VAL A 297 -6.91 13.57 6.45
N GLN A 298 -5.88 14.40 6.67
CA GLN A 298 -6.00 15.86 6.65
C GLN A 298 -6.20 16.44 5.24
N LEU A 299 -5.92 15.67 4.18
CA LEU A 299 -6.22 16.07 2.80
C LEU A 299 -7.72 16.00 2.52
N ILE A 300 -8.50 15.25 3.30
CA ILE A 300 -9.96 15.20 3.21
C ILE A 300 -10.56 16.50 3.75
N LEU A 301 -11.17 17.28 2.85
CA LEU A 301 -11.78 18.57 3.19
C LEU A 301 -13.27 18.44 3.52
N GLY A 302 -13.90 17.33 3.13
CA GLY A 302 -15.25 16.99 3.52
C GLY A 302 -15.78 15.79 2.75
N PHE A 303 -16.90 15.26 3.24
CA PHE A 303 -17.61 14.16 2.61
C PHE A 303 -19.13 14.33 2.71
N ARG A 304 -19.88 13.67 1.83
CA ARG A 304 -21.34 13.65 1.84
C ARG A 304 -21.84 12.24 1.63
N VAL A 305 -22.66 11.75 2.56
CA VAL A 305 -23.39 10.49 2.38
C VAL A 305 -24.50 10.74 1.36
N ILE A 306 -24.42 10.09 0.19
CA ILE A 306 -25.42 10.27 -0.89
C ILE A 306 -26.64 9.39 -0.63
N ASN A 307 -26.39 8.14 -0.26
CA ASN A 307 -27.39 7.11 0.02
C ASN A 307 -26.75 5.99 0.86
N SER A 308 -27.39 4.82 0.95
CA SER A 308 -26.92 3.69 1.76
C SER A 308 -25.66 2.98 1.25
N THR A 309 -25.17 3.26 0.05
CA THR A 309 -23.98 2.60 -0.54
C THR A 309 -22.96 3.57 -1.15
N ALA A 310 -23.23 4.88 -1.18
CA ALA A 310 -22.38 5.84 -1.88
C ALA A 310 -22.04 7.08 -1.04
N ILE A 311 -20.79 7.52 -1.16
CA ILE A 311 -20.23 8.72 -0.51
C ILE A 311 -19.57 9.58 -1.59
N GLU A 312 -19.72 10.90 -1.50
CA GLU A 312 -18.94 11.89 -2.22
C GLU A 312 -17.85 12.45 -1.30
N ILE A 313 -16.64 12.62 -1.81
CA ILE A 313 -15.46 12.98 -1.05
C ILE A 313 -14.73 14.12 -1.77
N TRP A 314 -14.39 15.16 -1.03
CA TRP A 314 -13.57 16.27 -1.50
C TRP A 314 -12.22 16.26 -0.81
N SER A 315 -11.15 16.36 -1.59
CA SER A 315 -9.79 16.34 -1.05
C SER A 315 -8.83 17.30 -1.73
N ASN A 316 -7.66 17.46 -1.13
CA ASN A 316 -6.48 18.08 -1.73
C ASN A 316 -5.49 17.06 -2.33
N ASN A 317 -5.82 15.76 -2.36
CA ASN A 317 -4.95 14.70 -2.90
C ASN A 317 -4.97 14.69 -4.44
N TRP A 318 -4.34 15.72 -5.02
CA TRP A 318 -4.30 15.90 -6.46
C TRP A 318 -3.17 15.09 -7.11
N TRP A 319 -3.47 14.43 -8.22
CA TRP A 319 -2.49 13.81 -9.09
C TRP A 319 -2.75 14.15 -10.56
N PHE A 320 -1.70 14.17 -11.38
CA PHE A 320 -1.84 14.35 -12.83
C PHE A 320 -2.51 13.15 -13.50
N ASP A 321 -2.41 11.95 -12.90
CA ASP A 321 -3.20 10.78 -13.27
C ASP A 321 -4.57 10.85 -12.54
N PRO A 322 -5.69 10.99 -13.27
CA PRO A 322 -7.02 11.05 -12.68
C PRO A 322 -7.44 9.82 -11.88
N THR A 323 -6.95 8.63 -12.25
CA THR A 323 -7.24 7.37 -11.53
C THR A 323 -6.53 7.37 -10.18
N VAL A 324 -5.25 7.78 -10.16
CA VAL A 324 -4.47 7.89 -8.92
C VAL A 324 -5.08 8.94 -7.99
N ALA A 325 -5.52 10.09 -8.52
CA ALA A 325 -6.18 11.12 -7.73
C ALA A 325 -7.50 10.61 -7.11
N ALA A 326 -8.30 9.88 -7.89
CA ALA A 326 -9.58 9.36 -7.43
C ALA A 326 -9.41 8.24 -6.39
N LEU A 327 -8.58 7.23 -6.68
CA LEU A 327 -8.33 6.12 -5.77
C LEU A 327 -7.58 6.57 -4.53
N GLY A 328 -6.58 7.47 -4.66
CA GLY A 328 -5.91 8.08 -3.52
C GLY A 328 -6.88 8.82 -2.60
N THR A 329 -7.79 9.63 -3.16
CA THR A 329 -8.84 10.30 -2.35
C THR A 329 -9.76 9.31 -1.65
N ILE A 330 -10.11 8.19 -2.29
CA ILE A 330 -10.92 7.14 -1.67
C ILE A 330 -10.12 6.45 -0.55
N ALA A 331 -8.87 6.10 -0.80
CA ALA A 331 -7.96 5.45 0.14
C ALA A 331 -7.70 6.34 1.38
N ASP A 332 -7.46 7.64 1.22
CA ASP A 332 -7.31 8.59 2.33
C ASP A 332 -8.56 8.64 3.24
N PHE A 333 -9.74 8.34 2.67
CA PHE A 333 -11.00 8.32 3.39
C PHE A 333 -11.29 6.96 4.05
N ILE A 334 -11.13 5.84 3.34
CA ILE A 334 -11.55 4.50 3.81
C ILE A 334 -10.41 3.58 4.22
N GLY A 335 -9.21 3.79 3.69
CA GLY A 335 -8.05 2.91 3.84
C GLY A 335 -6.84 3.46 4.59
N PRO A 336 -6.91 4.48 5.48
CA PRO A 336 -5.73 4.80 6.27
C PRO A 336 -5.45 3.71 7.31
N LEU A 337 -6.44 2.97 7.83
CA LEU A 337 -6.13 1.87 8.75
C LEU A 337 -5.48 0.70 7.99
N GLY A 338 -4.49 0.08 8.61
CA GLY A 338 -3.76 -1.06 8.04
C GLY A 338 -2.28 -1.07 8.36
N TYR A 339 -1.69 0.09 8.68
CA TYR A 339 -0.29 0.39 8.98
C TYR A 339 0.74 -0.21 7.99
N ALA A 340 0.76 -1.53 7.87
CA ALA A 340 1.42 -2.28 6.81
C ALA A 340 0.38 -3.02 5.93
N LEU A 341 0.40 -2.76 4.62
CA LEU A 341 -0.43 -3.48 3.65
C LEU A 341 -0.12 -4.98 3.69
N PRO A 342 -1.13 -5.88 3.69
CA PRO A 342 -2.57 -5.68 3.50
C PRO A 342 -3.40 -5.74 4.80
N GLY A 343 -2.82 -5.38 5.96
CA GLY A 343 -3.48 -5.39 7.28
C GLY A 343 -4.69 -4.46 7.48
N GLY A 344 -5.12 -3.76 6.43
CA GLY A 344 -5.99 -2.58 6.47
C GLY A 344 -7.38 -2.73 5.87
N GLY A 345 -7.86 -3.95 5.66
CA GLY A 345 -9.24 -4.15 5.24
C GLY A 345 -10.25 -3.68 6.27
N MET A 346 -11.50 -3.70 5.84
CA MET A 346 -12.63 -3.30 6.66
C MET A 346 -12.90 -4.34 7.76
N MET A 347 -13.26 -3.84 8.94
CA MET A 347 -13.83 -4.63 10.02
C MET A 347 -15.22 -4.08 10.38
N PRO A 348 -16.09 -4.88 11.01
CA PRO A 348 -17.35 -4.38 11.54
C PRO A 348 -17.12 -3.21 12.50
N TRP A 349 -17.92 -2.14 12.38
CA TRP A 349 -17.85 -0.99 13.30
C TRP A 349 -17.90 -1.37 14.79
N PRO A 350 -18.64 -2.41 15.25
CA PRO A 350 -18.58 -2.83 16.65
C PRO A 350 -17.18 -3.18 17.15
N LEU A 351 -16.34 -3.77 16.29
CA LEU A 351 -14.96 -4.11 16.65
C LEU A 351 -14.08 -2.87 16.77
N TYR A 352 -14.21 -1.90 15.87
CA TYR A 352 -13.49 -0.64 15.99
C TYR A 352 -13.80 0.04 17.32
N VAL A 353 -15.08 0.10 17.70
CA VAL A 353 -15.54 0.67 18.98
C VAL A 353 -14.96 -0.07 20.17
N ALA A 354 -15.06 -1.40 20.19
CA ALA A 354 -14.54 -2.21 21.31
C ALA A 354 -13.02 -2.06 21.44
N MET A 355 -12.27 -2.08 20.34
CA MET A 355 -10.82 -1.84 20.35
C MET A 355 -10.47 -0.44 20.86
N SER A 356 -11.18 0.60 20.41
CA SER A 356 -11.01 1.96 20.93
C SER A 356 -11.27 2.05 22.43
N GLN A 357 -12.27 1.33 22.95
CA GLN A 357 -12.54 1.26 24.38
C GLN A 357 -11.43 0.53 25.14
N VAL A 358 -10.84 -0.54 24.59
CA VAL A 358 -9.66 -1.21 25.19
C VAL A 358 -8.51 -0.24 25.36
N VAL A 359 -8.17 0.52 24.31
CA VAL A 359 -7.07 1.50 24.35
C VAL A 359 -7.39 2.69 25.26
N ALA A 360 -8.59 3.25 25.16
CA ALA A 360 -9.01 4.39 25.99
C ALA A 360 -9.00 4.08 27.51
N HIS A 361 -9.13 2.80 27.88
CA HIS A 361 -9.05 2.34 29.27
C HIS A 361 -7.64 1.90 29.70
N GLY A 362 -6.61 2.08 28.85
CA GLY A 362 -5.22 1.74 29.15
C GLY A 362 -4.98 0.23 29.32
N LEU A 363 -5.78 -0.61 28.65
CA LEU A 363 -5.64 -2.07 28.73
C LEU A 363 -4.69 -2.63 27.66
N ALA A 364 -4.50 -1.90 26.57
CA ALA A 364 -3.54 -2.16 25.50
C ALA A 364 -3.27 -0.84 24.76
N ALA A 365 -2.25 -0.82 23.90
CA ALA A 365 -1.96 0.29 23.00
C ALA A 365 -1.94 -0.15 21.53
N TRP A 366 -2.15 0.80 20.61
CA TRP A 366 -2.20 0.50 19.17
C TRP A 366 -0.85 0.10 18.60
N SER A 367 0.21 0.84 18.95
CA SER A 367 1.57 0.63 18.45
C SER A 367 2.49 -0.02 19.47
N ARG A 368 3.60 -0.58 18.97
CA ARG A 368 4.59 -1.27 19.80
C ARG A 368 5.36 -0.34 20.71
N GLY A 369 5.73 0.85 20.25
CA GLY A 369 6.48 1.83 21.04
C GLY A 369 5.65 2.33 22.20
N VAL A 370 4.39 2.73 21.96
CA VAL A 370 3.46 3.15 23.02
C VAL A 370 3.19 2.01 24.01
N ALA A 371 2.93 0.79 23.52
CA ALA A 371 2.75 -0.36 24.40
C ALA A 371 3.96 -0.60 25.32
N SER A 372 5.17 -0.40 24.79
CA SER A 372 6.41 -0.54 25.55
C SER A 372 6.60 0.61 26.55
N GLU A 373 6.26 1.85 26.19
CA GLU A 373 6.35 3.01 27.07
C GLU A 373 5.35 2.91 28.25
N GLU A 374 4.10 2.56 27.95
CA GLU A 374 3.01 2.48 28.93
C GLU A 374 3.01 1.15 29.70
N GLN A 375 3.86 0.19 29.33
CA GLN A 375 3.94 -1.14 29.94
C GLN A 375 2.61 -1.91 29.85
N VAL A 376 1.91 -1.78 28.73
CA VAL A 376 0.66 -2.49 28.41
C VAL A 376 0.87 -3.45 27.23
N HIS A 377 -0.14 -4.24 26.90
CA HIS A 377 -0.08 -5.09 25.72
C HIS A 377 -0.10 -4.26 24.44
N TRP A 378 0.66 -4.68 23.43
CA TRP A 378 0.44 -4.22 22.05
C TRP A 378 -0.81 -4.94 21.54
N LEU A 379 -1.90 -4.20 21.34
CA LEU A 379 -3.22 -4.74 21.07
C LEU A 379 -3.16 -5.78 19.94
N ASP A 380 -3.59 -7.00 20.24
CA ASP A 380 -3.51 -8.11 19.29
C ASP A 380 -4.80 -8.94 19.23
N LEU A 381 -5.41 -9.03 18.04
CA LEU A 381 -6.71 -9.69 17.81
C LEU A 381 -6.68 -11.21 17.92
N VAL A 382 -5.51 -11.79 18.17
CA VAL A 382 -5.32 -13.22 18.42
C VAL A 382 -4.71 -13.51 19.80
N ASN A 383 -4.39 -12.48 20.59
CA ASN A 383 -3.94 -12.63 21.96
C ASN A 383 -5.15 -12.89 22.89
N PRO A 384 -5.20 -14.00 23.64
CA PRO A 384 -6.37 -14.33 24.46
C PRO A 384 -6.77 -13.27 25.49
N THR A 385 -5.81 -12.53 26.06
CA THR A 385 -6.09 -11.47 27.03
C THR A 385 -6.77 -10.29 26.35
N ASP A 386 -6.23 -9.84 25.22
CA ASP A 386 -6.74 -8.69 24.48
C ASP A 386 -8.09 -9.00 23.85
N VAL A 387 -8.25 -10.20 23.27
CA VAL A 387 -9.54 -10.72 22.80
C VAL A 387 -10.57 -10.78 23.93
N GLY A 388 -10.17 -11.17 25.15
CA GLY A 388 -11.03 -11.14 26.31
C GLY A 388 -11.50 -9.73 26.70
N ASN A 389 -10.61 -8.73 26.59
CA ASN A 389 -10.95 -7.33 26.83
C ASN A 389 -11.92 -6.79 25.75
N ILE A 390 -11.67 -7.10 24.48
CA ILE A 390 -12.57 -6.76 23.36
C ILE A 390 -13.96 -7.39 23.59
N LEU A 391 -14.01 -8.68 23.90
CA LEU A 391 -15.26 -9.40 24.15
C LEU A 391 -16.08 -8.78 25.28
N LYS A 392 -15.44 -8.34 26.37
CA LYS A 392 -16.09 -7.67 27.49
C LYS A 392 -16.79 -6.38 27.05
N PHE A 393 -16.12 -5.55 26.25
CA PHE A 393 -16.68 -4.30 25.75
C PHE A 393 -17.82 -4.53 24.76
N LEU A 394 -17.66 -5.47 23.82
CA LEU A 394 -18.76 -5.88 22.93
C LEU A 394 -20.01 -6.32 23.71
N GLN A 395 -19.85 -7.07 24.79
CA GLN A 395 -20.97 -7.52 25.64
C GLN A 395 -21.67 -6.36 26.37
N GLN A 396 -20.91 -5.36 26.84
CA GLN A 396 -21.44 -4.17 27.50
C GLN A 396 -22.25 -3.32 26.51
N ASP A 397 -21.69 -3.11 25.33
CA ASP A 397 -22.32 -2.32 24.27
C ASP A 397 -23.56 -3.04 23.70
N ALA A 398 -23.51 -4.37 23.56
CA ALA A 398 -24.67 -5.17 23.17
C ALA A 398 -25.84 -5.01 24.14
N ALA A 399 -25.57 -4.99 25.45
CA ALA A 399 -26.60 -4.89 26.49
C ALA A 399 -27.29 -3.52 26.51
N SER A 400 -26.62 -2.48 26.00
CA SER A 400 -27.14 -1.10 25.93
C SER A 400 -27.55 -0.67 24.53
N ALA A 401 -27.36 -1.52 23.51
CA ALA A 401 -27.51 -1.18 22.10
C ALA A 401 -26.72 0.09 21.74
N TYR A 402 -25.48 0.18 22.23
CA TYR A 402 -24.64 1.36 22.08
C TYR A 402 -24.41 1.70 20.60
N ILE A 403 -24.44 2.99 20.27
CA ILE A 403 -24.04 3.50 18.95
C ILE A 403 -23.09 4.67 19.23
N PRO A 404 -21.87 4.66 18.65
CA PRO A 404 -20.89 5.73 18.80
C PRO A 404 -21.46 7.10 18.47
N ALA A 405 -21.06 8.10 19.24
CA ALA A 405 -21.52 9.48 19.05
C ALA A 405 -21.20 10.01 17.65
N GLY A 406 -20.04 9.63 17.08
CA GLY A 406 -19.65 10.02 15.73
C GLY A 406 -20.62 9.51 14.65
N LEU A 407 -20.99 8.23 14.68
CA LEU A 407 -22.00 7.67 13.77
C LEU A 407 -23.37 8.34 13.93
N LEU A 408 -23.80 8.61 15.17
CA LEU A 408 -25.05 9.32 15.43
C LEU A 408 -25.03 10.75 14.86
N GLN A 409 -23.91 11.46 15.00
CA GLN A 409 -23.72 12.80 14.43
C GLN A 409 -23.78 12.76 12.91
N VAL A 410 -23.06 11.84 12.26
CA VAL A 410 -23.10 11.71 10.79
C VAL A 410 -24.51 11.39 10.31
N GLN A 411 -25.20 10.45 10.95
CA GLN A 411 -26.59 10.12 10.63
C GLN A 411 -27.52 11.34 10.77
N GLN A 412 -27.38 12.10 11.86
CA GLN A 412 -28.21 13.27 12.11
C GLN A 412 -27.94 14.39 11.09
N LEU A 413 -26.69 14.69 10.80
CA LEU A 413 -26.29 15.80 9.94
C LEU A 413 -26.47 15.49 8.45
N SER A 414 -26.29 14.23 8.04
CA SER A 414 -26.53 13.80 6.66
C SER A 414 -28.00 13.53 6.34
N GLY A 415 -28.82 13.22 7.36
CA GLY A 415 -30.19 12.76 7.19
C GLY A 415 -30.31 11.33 6.65
N VAL A 416 -29.22 10.57 6.57
CA VAL A 416 -29.19 9.18 6.12
C VAL A 416 -29.09 8.25 7.32
N GLN A 417 -30.01 7.30 7.43
CA GLN A 417 -29.96 6.30 8.49
C GLN A 417 -28.81 5.31 8.23
N LEU A 418 -27.81 5.31 9.12
CA LEU A 418 -26.65 4.42 9.08
C LEU A 418 -26.85 3.21 9.99
N VAL A 419 -27.29 3.45 11.24
CA VAL A 419 -27.43 2.42 12.28
C VAL A 419 -28.67 2.72 13.12
N ASN A 420 -29.38 1.66 13.53
CA ASN A 420 -30.41 1.72 14.55
C ASN A 420 -30.09 0.73 15.68
N SER A 421 -30.78 0.86 16.82
CA SER A 421 -30.51 0.05 18.01
C SER A 421 -30.67 -1.45 17.76
N THR A 422 -31.65 -1.87 16.97
CA THR A 422 -31.84 -3.30 16.63
C THR A 422 -30.66 -3.85 15.83
N PHE A 423 -30.22 -3.12 14.80
CA PHE A 423 -29.05 -3.49 14.02
C PHE A 423 -27.79 -3.47 14.89
N ALA A 424 -27.62 -2.47 15.76
CA ALA A 424 -26.48 -2.39 16.67
C ALA A 424 -26.39 -3.59 17.60
N THR A 425 -27.49 -3.95 18.28
CA THR A 425 -27.49 -5.14 19.14
C THR A 425 -27.12 -6.41 18.36
N GLN A 426 -27.67 -6.60 17.16
CA GLN A 426 -27.34 -7.77 16.34
C GLN A 426 -25.86 -7.78 15.92
N ALA A 427 -25.34 -6.63 15.49
CA ALA A 427 -23.96 -6.45 15.08
C ALA A 427 -22.97 -6.81 16.20
N TYR A 428 -23.23 -6.37 17.43
CA TYR A 428 -22.42 -6.80 18.58
C TYR A 428 -22.55 -8.31 18.83
N GLN A 429 -23.76 -8.88 18.77
CA GLN A 429 -23.96 -10.31 19.02
C GLN A 429 -23.23 -11.18 17.99
N ASP A 430 -23.20 -10.78 16.72
CA ASP A 430 -22.50 -11.51 15.66
C ASP A 430 -20.98 -11.54 15.93
N ALA A 431 -20.38 -10.39 16.28
CA ALA A 431 -18.97 -10.31 16.66
C ALA A 431 -18.64 -11.14 17.92
N ILE A 432 -19.50 -11.09 18.95
CA ILE A 432 -19.36 -11.91 20.17
C ILE A 432 -19.42 -13.41 19.82
N ASN A 433 -20.37 -13.81 18.98
CA ASN A 433 -20.53 -15.21 18.57
C ASN A 433 -19.31 -15.72 17.80
N TYR A 434 -18.75 -14.89 16.92
CA TYR A 434 -17.51 -15.20 16.20
C TYR A 434 -16.35 -15.43 17.17
N ILE A 435 -16.11 -14.48 18.09
CA ILE A 435 -15.02 -14.57 19.08
C ILE A 435 -15.19 -15.82 19.95
N ASN A 436 -16.40 -16.10 20.44
CA ASN A 436 -16.67 -17.30 21.25
C ASN A 436 -16.45 -18.61 20.47
N THR A 437 -16.69 -18.60 19.17
CA THR A 437 -16.56 -19.80 18.31
C THR A 437 -15.11 -20.06 17.93
N TYR A 438 -14.36 -19.03 17.54
CA TYR A 438 -13.04 -19.17 16.92
C TYR A 438 -11.88 -18.66 17.80
N GLY A 439 -12.18 -18.05 18.95
CA GLY A 439 -11.18 -17.60 19.93
C GLY A 439 -10.31 -16.43 19.47
N ASN A 440 -10.69 -15.73 18.40
CA ASN A 440 -9.99 -14.55 17.88
C ASN A 440 -10.98 -13.48 17.44
N ALA A 441 -10.51 -12.24 17.35
CA ALA A 441 -11.28 -11.07 16.93
C ALA A 441 -10.94 -10.59 15.51
N VAL A 442 -10.29 -11.43 14.68
CA VAL A 442 -9.99 -11.10 13.28
C VAL A 442 -11.25 -11.36 12.45
N VAL A 443 -12.10 -10.32 12.34
CA VAL A 443 -13.33 -10.33 11.55
C VAL A 443 -13.18 -9.37 10.37
N GLY A 444 -12.74 -9.90 9.24
CA GLY A 444 -12.63 -9.16 7.98
C GLY A 444 -13.71 -9.53 6.96
N GLU A 445 -13.60 -8.93 5.80
CA GLU A 445 -14.41 -9.06 4.59
C GLU A 445 -13.69 -9.86 3.47
N GLY A 446 -12.55 -10.47 3.78
CA GLY A 446 -11.77 -11.19 2.79
C GLY A 446 -12.31 -12.58 2.41
N PRO A 447 -11.64 -13.24 1.45
CA PRO A 447 -12.04 -14.55 0.94
C PRO A 447 -11.87 -15.70 1.92
N PHE A 448 -11.16 -15.50 3.03
CA PHE A 448 -10.95 -16.50 4.07
C PHE A 448 -11.20 -15.90 5.46
N MET A 449 -11.55 -16.78 6.40
CA MET A 449 -11.72 -16.45 7.81
C MET A 449 -10.72 -17.23 8.67
N LEU A 450 -10.22 -16.62 9.75
CA LEU A 450 -9.31 -17.26 10.69
C LEU A 450 -10.10 -18.09 11.72
N VAL A 451 -10.06 -19.42 11.60
CA VAL A 451 -10.83 -20.31 12.49
C VAL A 451 -10.02 -20.94 13.61
N SER A 452 -8.69 -20.86 13.53
CA SER A 452 -7.80 -21.33 14.59
C SER A 452 -6.43 -20.71 14.44
N TYR A 453 -5.84 -20.27 15.56
CA TYR A 453 -4.53 -19.68 15.62
C TYR A 453 -3.76 -20.26 16.81
N GLN A 454 -2.65 -20.94 16.53
CA GLN A 454 -1.79 -21.57 17.54
C GLN A 454 -0.32 -21.31 17.20
N PRO A 455 0.22 -20.11 17.41
CA PRO A 455 1.62 -19.82 17.15
C PRO A 455 2.52 -20.60 18.13
N PRO A 456 3.71 -21.09 17.70
CA PRO A 456 4.28 -20.98 16.35
C PRO A 456 3.83 -22.11 15.39
N GLN A 457 2.83 -22.91 15.77
CA GLN A 457 2.45 -24.14 15.07
C GLN A 457 1.70 -23.86 13.76
N TYR A 458 0.59 -23.11 13.81
CA TYR A 458 -0.21 -22.83 12.61
C TYR A 458 -1.19 -21.67 12.79
N ALA A 459 -1.59 -21.10 11.64
CA ALA A 459 -2.83 -20.36 11.46
C ALA A 459 -3.69 -21.15 10.46
N LYS A 460 -4.98 -21.35 10.77
CA LYS A 460 -5.91 -22.08 9.91
C LYS A 460 -6.94 -21.12 9.35
N LEU A 461 -6.85 -20.89 8.04
CA LEU A 461 -7.81 -20.13 7.25
C LEU A 461 -8.76 -21.10 6.54
N VAL A 462 -10.06 -20.78 6.54
CA VAL A 462 -11.06 -21.49 5.72
C VAL A 462 -11.80 -20.47 4.87
N ARG A 463 -12.32 -20.91 3.72
CA ARG A 463 -13.05 -20.03 2.79
C ARG A 463 -14.19 -19.33 3.54
N ASN A 464 -14.26 -18.00 3.41
CA ASN A 464 -15.40 -17.22 3.86
C ASN A 464 -16.63 -17.65 3.03
N PRO A 465 -17.69 -18.21 3.65
CA PRO A 465 -18.86 -18.69 2.93
C PRO A 465 -19.70 -17.55 2.31
N TYR A 466 -19.47 -16.31 2.71
CA TYR A 466 -20.22 -15.15 2.23
C TYR A 466 -19.54 -14.41 1.07
N PHE A 467 -18.24 -14.66 0.86
CA PHE A 467 -17.44 -13.96 -0.13
C PHE A 467 -17.83 -14.34 -1.56
N ASN A 468 -18.38 -13.38 -2.30
CA ASN A 468 -18.72 -13.53 -3.72
C ASN A 468 -18.40 -12.28 -4.55
N VAL A 469 -17.46 -11.46 -4.07
CA VAL A 469 -17.00 -10.25 -4.77
C VAL A 469 -16.26 -10.64 -6.05
N SER A 470 -16.65 -10.04 -7.17
CA SER A 470 -15.91 -10.19 -8.42
C SER A 470 -14.64 -9.34 -8.39
N VAL A 471 -13.49 -9.97 -8.66
CA VAL A 471 -12.20 -9.27 -8.76
C VAL A 471 -11.87 -8.91 -10.21
N PRO A 472 -11.25 -7.75 -10.47
CA PRO A 472 -10.77 -7.40 -11.81
C PRO A 472 -9.87 -8.49 -12.40
N SER A 473 -10.15 -8.92 -13.63
CA SER A 473 -9.42 -10.03 -14.25
C SER A 473 -7.91 -9.76 -14.38
N VAL A 474 -7.51 -8.49 -14.53
CA VAL A 474 -6.11 -8.07 -14.60
C VAL A 474 -5.31 -8.44 -13.34
N LEU A 475 -5.97 -8.50 -12.17
CA LEU A 475 -5.35 -8.92 -10.91
C LEU A 475 -5.18 -10.44 -10.81
N ALA A 476 -5.80 -11.20 -11.70
CA ALA A 476 -5.73 -12.65 -11.77
C ALA A 476 -4.82 -13.17 -12.90
N VAL A 477 -4.16 -12.28 -13.64
CA VAL A 477 -3.27 -12.63 -14.74
C VAL A 477 -1.82 -12.64 -14.25
N PRO A 478 -1.09 -13.76 -14.41
CA PRO A 478 0.35 -13.78 -14.14
C PRO A 478 1.09 -12.78 -15.02
N PRO A 479 2.07 -12.04 -14.48
CA PRO A 479 2.80 -11.05 -15.24
C PRO A 479 3.70 -11.70 -16.32
N ILE A 480 4.13 -10.91 -17.31
CA ILE A 480 4.98 -11.35 -18.43
C ILE A 480 6.36 -10.69 -18.31
N ILE A 481 7.43 -11.47 -18.22
CA ILE A 481 8.79 -10.95 -18.29
C ILE A 481 9.18 -10.80 -19.76
N TYR A 482 9.57 -9.60 -20.18
CA TYR A 482 10.06 -9.35 -21.52
C TYR A 482 11.56 -9.57 -21.62
N SER A 483 11.99 -10.19 -22.71
CA SER A 483 13.39 -10.30 -23.10
C SER A 483 13.60 -9.82 -24.52
N VAL A 484 14.75 -9.20 -24.76
CA VAL A 484 15.12 -8.64 -26.07
C VAL A 484 16.26 -9.47 -26.64
N HIS A 485 16.06 -10.01 -27.84
CA HIS A 485 17.12 -10.66 -28.59
C HIS A 485 17.54 -9.73 -29.74
N LEU A 486 18.77 -9.21 -29.68
CA LEU A 486 19.34 -8.37 -30.72
C LEU A 486 20.18 -9.20 -31.68
N ASN A 487 19.94 -9.06 -32.98
CA ASN A 487 20.74 -9.69 -34.02
C ASN A 487 21.96 -8.81 -34.32
N LEU A 488 23.12 -9.19 -33.78
CA LEU A 488 24.39 -8.53 -34.09
C LEU A 488 25.04 -9.14 -35.34
N PRO A 489 25.67 -8.32 -36.20
CA PRO A 489 26.48 -8.85 -37.30
C PRO A 489 27.68 -9.63 -36.74
N LEU A 490 28.23 -10.54 -37.54
CA LEU A 490 29.27 -11.50 -37.12
C LEU A 490 30.52 -10.86 -36.49
N LEU A 491 30.84 -9.61 -36.86
CA LEU A 491 31.98 -8.85 -36.35
C LEU A 491 31.58 -7.74 -35.37
N GLY A 492 30.29 -7.60 -35.03
CA GLY A 492 29.79 -6.52 -34.18
C GLY A 492 29.91 -5.11 -34.76
N MET A 493 30.34 -4.98 -36.02
CA MET A 493 30.55 -3.69 -36.68
C MET A 493 29.28 -3.23 -37.39
N VAL A 494 28.76 -2.07 -37.00
CA VAL A 494 27.61 -1.42 -37.64
C VAL A 494 27.99 0.04 -37.96
N PRO A 495 27.78 0.54 -39.18
CA PRO A 495 28.05 1.93 -39.50
C PRO A 495 27.12 2.86 -38.71
N ALA A 496 27.60 4.06 -38.40
CA ALA A 496 26.74 5.12 -37.87
C ALA A 496 25.62 5.44 -38.89
N GLY A 497 24.37 5.48 -38.44
CA GLY A 497 23.18 5.53 -39.28
C GLY A 497 22.76 4.20 -39.89
N GLY A 498 23.49 3.11 -39.64
CA GLY A 498 23.10 1.74 -39.99
C GLY A 498 21.99 1.21 -39.09
N THR A 499 21.51 0.01 -39.37
CA THR A 499 20.40 -0.60 -38.63
C THR A 499 20.82 -1.87 -37.89
N LEU A 500 20.20 -2.08 -36.74
CA LEU A 500 20.22 -3.30 -35.95
C LEU A 500 18.79 -3.83 -35.90
N THR A 501 18.60 -5.15 -36.00
CA THR A 501 17.28 -5.77 -35.89
C THR A 501 17.23 -6.64 -34.65
N GLY A 502 16.06 -6.81 -34.08
CA GLY A 502 15.87 -7.72 -32.97
C GLY A 502 14.44 -8.19 -32.86
N THR A 503 14.20 -9.06 -31.87
CA THR A 503 12.89 -9.60 -31.55
C THR A 503 12.65 -9.51 -30.05
N VAL A 504 11.47 -9.04 -29.67
CA VAL A 504 10.99 -9.07 -28.29
C VAL A 504 10.24 -10.36 -28.05
N TYR A 505 10.58 -11.01 -26.96
CA TYR A 505 9.90 -12.18 -26.44
C TYR A 505 9.31 -11.89 -25.07
N GLY A 506 8.22 -12.58 -24.75
CA GLY A 506 7.54 -12.52 -23.46
C GLY A 506 7.45 -13.92 -22.87
N THR A 507 7.79 -14.04 -21.60
CA THR A 507 7.69 -15.26 -20.81
C THR A 507 6.72 -15.04 -19.67
N VAL A 508 5.64 -15.82 -19.62
CA VAL A 508 4.68 -15.74 -18.51
C VAL A 508 5.38 -16.19 -17.22
N ASP A 509 5.28 -15.39 -16.16
CA ASP A 509 5.97 -15.66 -14.90
C ASP A 509 5.52 -17.00 -14.30
N GLY A 510 6.47 -17.69 -13.66
CA GLY A 510 6.30 -19.06 -13.19
C GLY A 510 6.31 -20.12 -14.30
N THR A 511 6.60 -19.76 -15.55
CA THR A 511 6.69 -20.70 -16.68
C THR A 511 7.99 -20.54 -17.47
N ASN A 512 8.31 -21.54 -18.30
CA ASN A 512 9.37 -21.47 -19.31
C ASN A 512 8.79 -21.27 -20.73
N GLN A 513 7.53 -20.84 -20.84
CA GLN A 513 6.86 -20.66 -22.13
C GLN A 513 7.10 -19.24 -22.65
N THR A 514 7.81 -19.15 -23.76
CA THR A 514 8.20 -17.89 -24.37
C THR A 514 7.56 -17.73 -25.75
N SER A 515 7.06 -16.53 -26.07
CA SER A 515 6.46 -16.20 -27.37
C SER A 515 6.80 -14.77 -27.79
N THR A 516 6.79 -14.49 -29.09
CA THR A 516 7.04 -13.14 -29.63
C THR A 516 5.96 -12.15 -29.19
N GLN A 517 6.34 -10.94 -28.82
CA GLN A 517 5.41 -9.94 -28.25
C GLN A 517 5.33 -8.68 -29.10
N SER A 518 4.10 -8.33 -29.49
CA SER A 518 3.79 -7.11 -30.25
C SER A 518 3.50 -5.94 -29.33
N GLY A 519 3.79 -4.72 -29.78
CA GLY A 519 3.44 -3.49 -29.05
C GLY A 519 4.30 -3.22 -27.82
N VAL A 520 5.43 -3.91 -27.68
CA VAL A 520 6.35 -3.72 -26.55
C VAL A 520 7.32 -2.59 -26.88
N PHE A 521 7.50 -1.64 -25.96
CA PHE A 521 8.49 -0.59 -26.10
C PHE A 521 9.88 -1.15 -25.87
N VAL A 522 10.81 -0.86 -26.78
CA VAL A 522 12.23 -1.20 -26.66
C VAL A 522 13.03 0.09 -26.56
N ILE A 523 13.75 0.27 -25.46
CA ILE A 523 14.70 1.35 -25.26
C ILE A 523 16.10 0.79 -25.50
N ALA A 524 16.86 1.44 -26.38
CA ALA A 524 18.25 1.10 -26.66
C ALA A 524 19.15 2.26 -26.29
N GLN A 525 20.01 2.06 -25.29
CA GLN A 525 21.03 3.01 -24.88
C GLN A 525 22.39 2.61 -25.43
N PHE A 526 23.03 3.54 -26.15
CA PHE A 526 24.40 3.38 -26.63
C PHE A 526 25.35 3.94 -25.57
N VAL A 527 26.09 3.07 -24.91
CA VAL A 527 26.88 3.36 -23.73
C VAL A 527 28.36 3.24 -24.04
N SER A 528 29.16 4.20 -23.61
CA SER A 528 30.62 4.16 -23.76
C SER A 528 31.24 3.04 -22.90
N PRO A 529 32.48 2.61 -23.18
CA PRO A 529 33.20 1.67 -22.31
C PRO A 529 33.30 2.12 -20.86
N GLU A 530 33.32 3.44 -20.63
CA GLU A 530 33.37 4.10 -19.33
C GLU A 530 32.00 4.22 -18.65
N GLY A 531 30.91 3.81 -19.31
CA GLY A 531 29.57 3.77 -18.75
C GLY A 531 28.69 5.00 -19.04
N ALA A 532 29.14 5.95 -19.87
CA ALA A 532 28.33 7.12 -20.22
C ALA A 532 27.28 6.77 -21.29
N VAL A 533 26.01 7.12 -21.07
CA VAL A 533 24.96 7.03 -22.10
C VAL A 533 25.19 8.16 -23.11
N LEU A 534 25.54 7.82 -24.35
CA LEU A 534 25.88 8.78 -25.41
C LEU A 534 24.73 9.06 -26.37
N ALA A 535 23.80 8.11 -26.49
CA ALA A 535 22.59 8.25 -27.29
C ALA A 535 21.55 7.21 -26.84
N GLN A 536 20.28 7.49 -27.14
CA GLN A 536 19.16 6.60 -26.86
C GLN A 536 18.18 6.57 -28.05
N GLU A 537 17.69 5.38 -28.38
CA GLU A 537 16.63 5.15 -29.36
C GLU A 537 15.46 4.44 -28.67
N ASN A 538 14.24 4.80 -29.05
CA ASN A 538 13.01 4.19 -28.52
C ASN A 538 12.18 3.70 -29.71
N VAL A 539 11.86 2.41 -29.72
CA VAL A 539 11.04 1.78 -30.77
C VAL A 539 9.95 0.91 -30.15
N THR A 540 9.01 0.46 -30.97
CA THR A 540 7.95 -0.46 -30.56
C THR A 540 8.00 -1.71 -31.43
N SER A 541 7.86 -2.89 -30.81
CA SER A 541 7.85 -4.15 -31.54
C SER A 541 6.61 -4.30 -32.43
N GLY A 542 6.81 -4.85 -33.62
CA GLY A 542 5.75 -5.18 -34.58
C GLY A 542 4.96 -6.43 -34.19
N ALA A 543 4.02 -6.82 -35.05
CA ALA A 543 3.09 -7.93 -34.81
C ALA A 543 3.77 -9.29 -34.49
N ASP A 544 4.97 -9.51 -35.01
CA ASP A 544 5.80 -10.70 -34.81
C ASP A 544 6.89 -10.49 -33.74
N GLY A 545 6.79 -9.42 -32.97
CA GLY A 545 7.80 -9.00 -32.00
C GLY A 545 9.06 -8.39 -32.59
N SER A 546 9.17 -8.25 -33.91
CA SER A 546 10.35 -7.66 -34.53
C SER A 546 10.46 -6.16 -34.28
N PHE A 547 11.69 -5.64 -34.16
CA PHE A 547 11.96 -4.21 -34.13
C PHE A 547 13.27 -3.89 -34.87
N THR A 548 13.43 -2.63 -35.27
CA THR A 548 14.65 -2.13 -35.93
C THR A 548 15.14 -0.88 -35.21
N LEU A 549 16.39 -0.89 -34.77
CA LEU A 549 17.09 0.25 -34.18
C LEU A 549 17.98 0.91 -35.24
N THR A 550 18.12 2.23 -35.18
CA THR A 550 19.10 2.96 -35.98
C THR A 550 20.31 3.30 -35.10
N VAL A 551 21.52 2.99 -35.55
CA VAL A 551 22.74 3.41 -34.85
C VAL A 551 22.86 4.94 -34.98
N PRO A 552 22.95 5.70 -33.89
CA PRO A 552 22.94 7.16 -33.96
C PRO A 552 24.14 7.71 -34.75
N LYS A 553 23.86 8.66 -35.66
CA LYS A 553 24.90 9.30 -36.50
C LYS A 553 25.87 10.17 -35.70
N SER A 554 25.51 10.53 -34.47
CA SER A 554 26.32 11.32 -33.55
C SER A 554 27.46 10.52 -32.91
N LEU A 555 27.41 9.18 -32.92
CA LEU A 555 28.45 8.35 -32.34
C LEU A 555 29.70 8.38 -33.21
N THR A 556 30.86 8.59 -32.58
CA THR A 556 32.16 8.48 -33.24
C THR A 556 32.53 7.02 -33.46
N PRO A 557 33.41 6.67 -34.40
CA PRO A 557 33.89 5.31 -34.55
C PRO A 557 34.55 4.81 -33.26
N GLY A 558 34.08 3.68 -32.71
CA GLY A 558 34.54 3.16 -31.42
C GLY A 558 33.80 1.90 -30.99
N SER A 559 34.14 1.40 -29.79
CA SER A 559 33.43 0.30 -29.12
C SER A 559 32.39 0.87 -28.17
N TYR A 560 31.20 0.28 -28.19
CA TYR A 560 30.07 0.69 -27.37
C TYR A 560 29.35 -0.54 -26.81
N TYR A 561 28.71 -0.39 -25.66
CA TYR A 561 27.68 -1.31 -25.21
C TYR A 561 26.32 -0.83 -25.73
N VAL A 562 25.43 -1.77 -26.08
CA VAL A 562 24.03 -1.46 -26.38
C VAL A 562 23.21 -2.08 -25.26
N VAL A 563 22.76 -1.25 -24.33
CA VAL A 563 21.91 -1.70 -23.22
C VAL A 563 20.46 -1.61 -23.67
N LEU A 564 19.77 -2.74 -23.63
CA LEU A 564 18.40 -2.87 -24.10
C LEU A 564 17.45 -3.08 -22.93
N TYR A 565 16.33 -2.38 -22.98
CA TYR A 565 15.21 -2.55 -22.07
C TYR A 565 13.94 -2.79 -22.88
N ALA A 566 13.05 -3.65 -22.39
CA ALA A 566 11.73 -3.84 -22.97
C ALA A 566 10.65 -3.76 -21.89
N TYR A 567 9.57 -3.04 -22.18
CA TYR A 567 8.42 -2.92 -21.27
C TYR A 567 7.12 -2.60 -21.99
N THR A 568 6.03 -2.79 -21.27
CA THR A 568 4.70 -2.27 -21.62
C THR A 568 4.20 -1.39 -20.48
N PRO A 569 3.24 -0.48 -20.70
CA PRO A 569 2.57 0.20 -19.60
C PRO A 569 1.97 -0.81 -18.60
N ASP A 570 1.53 -1.98 -19.09
CA ASP A 570 0.99 -3.06 -18.26
C ASP A 570 2.04 -3.94 -17.58
N ASN A 571 3.34 -3.72 -17.85
CA ASN A 571 4.42 -4.45 -17.20
C ASN A 571 5.74 -3.68 -17.29
N ILE A 572 6.14 -3.08 -16.17
CA ILE A 572 7.29 -2.17 -16.08
C ILE A 572 8.56 -2.85 -15.54
N LEU A 573 8.58 -4.19 -15.39
CA LEU A 573 9.84 -4.85 -15.04
C LEU A 573 10.83 -4.76 -16.20
N LEU A 574 11.79 -3.87 -16.03
CA LEU A 574 12.91 -3.70 -16.94
C LEU A 574 14.04 -4.64 -16.50
N ASN A 575 14.27 -5.73 -17.24
CA ASN A 575 15.50 -6.49 -17.10
C ASN A 575 16.51 -6.02 -18.17
N PRO A 576 17.50 -5.18 -17.81
CA PRO A 576 18.49 -4.72 -18.79
C PRO A 576 19.31 -5.90 -19.33
N ALA A 577 19.26 -6.12 -20.64
CA ALA A 577 20.22 -6.96 -21.34
C ALA A 577 21.39 -6.08 -21.80
N LYS A 578 22.63 -6.48 -21.48
CA LYS A 578 23.87 -5.79 -21.87
C LYS A 578 24.57 -6.49 -23.02
#